data_AF-A0A928X3E9-F1
#
_entry.id   AF-A0A928X3E9-F1
#
_cell.length_a   1.000
_cell.length_b   1.000
_cell.length_c   1.000
_cell.angle_alpha   90.00
_cell.angle_beta   90.00
_cell.angle_gamma   90.00
#
_symmetry.space_group_name_H-M   'P 1'
#
loop_
_entity.id
_entity.type
_entity.pdbx_description
1 polymer ?
#
loop_
_entity_poly.entity_id
_entity_poly.type
_entity_poly.pdbx_seq_one_letter_code
_entity_poly.pdbx_strand_id
1 'polypeptide(L)'
;MKEKYHKSIVNGVKSNNFPRVPVDYGYRDSTNFWYTKFSKPISEKIPAKDGDVKSVMYAADRIDPEIKFTEGACAKLVKILRVFLKMALTQMVNIAREENITLIDEAALDIINDKRRKEKKK
;
A
#
# COMPACT_ATOMS: atom_id res chain seq x y z
N MET A 1 -1.29 -28.64 -24.60
CA MET A 1 -1.34 -27.17 -24.49
C MET A 1 -1.25 -26.56 -25.90
N LYS A 2 -2.03 -25.52 -26.26
CA LYS A 2 -1.93 -24.93 -27.61
C LYS A 2 -0.55 -24.31 -27.82
N GLU A 3 0.01 -24.44 -29.01
CA GLU A 3 1.36 -24.01 -29.36
C GLU A 3 1.62 -22.51 -29.06
N LYS A 4 0.60 -21.67 -29.26
CA LYS A 4 0.65 -20.24 -28.91
C LYS A 4 0.95 -19.96 -27.43
N TYR A 5 0.47 -20.82 -26.52
CA TYR A 5 0.70 -20.67 -25.09
C TYR A 5 2.13 -21.09 -24.72
N HIS A 6 2.61 -22.17 -25.33
CA HIS A 6 4.01 -22.61 -25.16
C HIS A 6 4.99 -21.53 -25.62
N LYS A 7 4.81 -20.99 -26.84
CA LYS A 7 5.64 -19.89 -27.37
C LYS A 7 5.62 -18.65 -26.47
N SER A 8 4.49 -18.39 -25.80
CA SER A 8 4.34 -17.25 -24.89
C SER A 8 5.02 -17.44 -23.54
N ILE A 9 5.21 -18.68 -23.09
CA ILE A 9 6.02 -18.99 -21.90
C ILE A 9 7.50 -18.75 -22.21
N VAL A 10 7.96 -19.20 -23.38
CA VAL A 10 9.37 -19.10 -23.79
C VAL A 10 9.77 -17.68 -24.18
N ASN A 11 8.91 -16.95 -24.90
CA ASN A 11 9.27 -15.65 -25.52
C ASN A 11 8.83 -14.43 -24.68
N GLY A 12 8.29 -14.64 -23.48
CA GLY A 12 7.81 -13.58 -22.59
C GLY A 12 6.28 -13.44 -22.55
N VAL A 13 5.76 -13.27 -21.33
CA VAL A 13 4.33 -13.35 -21.03
C VAL A 13 3.65 -11.98 -21.13
N LYS A 14 2.62 -11.86 -21.98
CA LYS A 14 1.68 -10.73 -22.01
C LYS A 14 0.27 -11.19 -21.60
N SER A 15 -0.54 -10.27 -21.08
CA SER A 15 -1.89 -10.57 -20.56
C SER A 15 -2.86 -11.13 -21.60
N ASN A 16 -2.64 -10.87 -22.89
CA ASN A 16 -3.43 -11.40 -24.01
C ASN A 16 -2.90 -12.73 -24.58
N ASN A 17 -1.73 -13.20 -24.13
CA ASN A 17 -1.12 -14.42 -24.64
C ASN A 17 -1.86 -15.67 -24.18
N PHE A 18 -2.58 -15.60 -23.06
CA PHE A 18 -3.34 -16.69 -22.45
C PHE A 18 -4.84 -16.52 -22.68
N PRO A 19 -5.63 -17.62 -22.66
CA PRO A 19 -7.08 -17.49 -22.78
C PRO A 19 -7.61 -16.75 -21.55
N ARG A 20 -8.64 -15.94 -21.76
CA ARG A 20 -9.34 -15.32 -20.64
C ARG A 20 -10.07 -16.42 -19.87
N VAL A 21 -9.54 -16.80 -18.72
CA VAL A 21 -10.06 -17.91 -17.91
C VAL A 21 -11.37 -17.46 -17.25
N PRO A 22 -12.44 -18.28 -17.30
CA PRO A 22 -13.65 -18.01 -16.54
C PRO A 22 -13.34 -17.89 -15.04
N VAL A 23 -13.85 -16.86 -14.38
CA VAL A 23 -13.70 -16.70 -12.92
C VAL A 23 -14.69 -17.62 -12.20
N ASP A 24 -15.88 -17.82 -12.78
CA ASP A 24 -16.90 -18.72 -12.27
C ASP A 24 -17.16 -19.86 -13.27
N TYR A 25 -16.98 -21.09 -12.80
CA TYR A 25 -17.31 -22.30 -13.55
C TYR A 25 -17.69 -23.43 -12.61
N GLY A 26 -18.55 -24.34 -13.09
CA GLY A 26 -18.94 -25.53 -12.35
C GLY A 26 -20.21 -26.18 -12.87
N TYR A 27 -20.51 -27.35 -12.33
CA TYR A 27 -21.80 -28.00 -12.55
C TYR A 27 -22.83 -27.39 -11.60
N ARG A 28 -23.90 -26.82 -12.16
CA ARG A 28 -25.09 -26.39 -11.40
C ARG A 28 -26.24 -27.40 -11.50
N ASP A 29 -26.15 -28.29 -12.48
CA ASP A 29 -27.02 -29.42 -12.71
C ASP A 29 -26.18 -30.57 -13.29
N SER A 30 -26.78 -31.75 -13.45
CA SER A 30 -26.11 -32.93 -14.01
C SER A 30 -25.98 -32.88 -15.54
N THR A 31 -26.47 -31.83 -16.18
CA THR A 31 -26.69 -31.78 -17.63
C THR A 31 -25.68 -30.86 -18.31
N ASN A 32 -25.24 -29.80 -17.63
CA ASN A 32 -24.42 -28.75 -18.21
C ASN A 32 -23.27 -28.35 -17.29
N PHE A 33 -22.11 -28.15 -17.90
CA PHE A 33 -20.99 -27.46 -17.28
C PHE A 33 -21.13 -25.96 -17.56
N TRP A 34 -21.51 -25.20 -16.53
CA TRP A 34 -21.75 -23.77 -16.63
C TRP A 34 -20.44 -23.01 -16.44
N TYR A 35 -20.17 -22.03 -17.30
CA TYR A 35 -19.03 -21.13 -17.16
C TYR A 35 -19.38 -19.73 -17.67
N THR A 36 -18.82 -18.69 -17.06
CA THR A 36 -18.97 -17.30 -17.51
C THR A 36 -17.71 -16.83 -18.24
N LYS A 37 -17.85 -16.09 -19.33
CA LYS A 37 -16.67 -15.45 -19.95
C LYS A 37 -16.08 -14.46 -18.95
N PHE A 38 -14.75 -14.38 -18.89
CA PHE A 38 -14.04 -13.37 -18.09
C PHE A 38 -14.57 -11.96 -18.39
N SER A 39 -15.19 -11.33 -17.40
CA SER A 39 -15.63 -9.94 -17.42
C SER A 39 -14.54 -9.04 -16.83
N LYS A 40 -14.59 -7.74 -17.14
CA LYS A 40 -13.68 -6.77 -16.54
C LYS A 40 -13.97 -6.70 -15.02
N PRO A 41 -12.97 -6.82 -14.13
CA PRO A 41 -13.19 -6.70 -12.69
C PRO A 41 -13.83 -5.35 -12.33
N ILE A 42 -14.72 -5.37 -11.34
CA ILE A 42 -15.31 -4.16 -10.76
C ILE A 42 -14.32 -3.63 -9.72
N SER A 43 -13.96 -2.35 -9.85
CA SER A 43 -13.11 -1.67 -8.88
C SER A 43 -13.96 -1.19 -7.72
N GLU A 44 -13.90 -1.90 -6.59
CA GLU A 44 -14.50 -1.46 -5.34
C GLU A 44 -13.49 -0.63 -4.55
N LYS A 45 -13.88 0.59 -4.18
CA LYS A 45 -13.03 1.42 -3.32
C LYS A 45 -13.05 0.84 -1.91
N ILE A 46 -11.87 0.51 -1.38
CA ILE A 46 -11.72 0.15 0.03
C ILE A 46 -12.32 1.28 0.86
N PRO A 47 -13.23 1.00 1.82
CA PRO A 47 -13.81 2.03 2.66
C PRO A 47 -12.69 2.80 3.35
N ALA A 48 -12.70 4.13 3.19
CA ALA A 48 -11.77 5.02 3.87
C ALA A 48 -12.14 5.07 5.36
N LYS A 49 -11.75 4.04 6.11
CA LYS A 49 -11.60 4.17 7.55
C LYS A 49 -10.31 4.94 7.80
N ASP A 50 -10.37 5.89 8.71
CA ASP A 50 -9.19 6.44 9.34
C ASP A 50 -8.31 5.28 9.83
N GLY A 51 -7.00 5.39 9.63
CA GLY A 51 -6.05 4.39 10.14
C GLY A 51 -6.19 4.21 11.65
N ASP A 52 -6.05 2.99 12.14
CA ASP A 52 -5.94 2.77 13.58
C ASP A 52 -4.60 3.34 14.08
N VAL A 53 -4.61 4.07 15.20
CA VAL A 53 -3.40 4.63 15.82
C VAL A 53 -2.39 3.53 16.08
N LYS A 54 -2.84 2.35 16.53
CA LYS A 54 -1.98 1.18 16.75
C LYS A 54 -1.32 0.70 15.46
N SER A 55 -2.03 0.74 14.34
CA SER A 55 -1.48 0.38 13.03
C SER A 55 -0.39 1.37 12.58
N VAL A 56 -0.53 2.65 12.92
CA VAL A 56 0.48 3.67 12.61
C VAL A 56 1.70 3.50 13.49
N MET A 57 1.50 3.30 14.80
CA MET A 57 2.58 3.06 15.76
C MET A 57 3.40 1.83 15.37
N TYR A 58 2.72 0.73 15.03
CA TYR A 58 3.37 -0.49 14.54
C TYR A 58 4.12 -0.32 13.20
N ALA A 59 3.69 0.62 12.36
CA ALA A 59 4.43 0.96 11.15
C ALA A 59 5.66 1.82 11.47
N ALA A 60 5.54 2.77 12.40
CA ALA A 60 6.59 3.67 12.84
C ALA A 60 7.75 2.92 13.52
N ASP A 61 7.45 2.03 14.46
CA ASP A 61 8.45 1.23 15.20
C ASP A 61 9.33 0.35 14.30
N ARG A 62 8.88 0.07 13.07
CA ARG A 62 9.62 -0.75 12.10
C ARG A 62 10.43 0.06 11.10
N ILE A 63 10.33 1.39 11.13
CA ILE A 63 11.11 2.25 10.24
C ILE A 63 12.53 2.36 10.77
N ASP A 64 12.68 2.60 12.07
CA ASP A 64 13.97 2.85 12.71
C ASP A 64 13.95 2.38 14.18
N PRO A 65 15.00 1.66 14.64
CA PRO A 65 15.06 1.17 16.02
C PRO A 65 15.43 2.23 17.06
N GLU A 66 16.06 3.34 16.65
CA GLU A 66 16.53 4.40 17.54
C GLU A 66 15.53 5.57 17.64
N ILE A 67 14.86 5.90 16.53
CA ILE A 67 13.91 7.02 16.46
C ILE A 67 12.48 6.53 16.69
N LYS A 68 11.88 6.92 17.81
CA LYS A 68 10.52 6.50 18.21
C LYS A 68 9.50 7.61 18.06
N PHE A 69 8.25 7.21 17.82
CA PHE A 69 7.11 8.12 17.77
C PHE A 69 6.24 7.96 19.01
N THR A 70 5.75 9.07 19.54
CA THR A 70 4.76 9.06 20.61
C THR A 70 3.36 8.73 20.07
N GLU A 71 2.47 8.24 20.93
CA GLU A 71 1.09 7.93 20.56
C GLU A 71 0.35 9.16 20.00
N GLY A 72 0.55 10.34 20.61
CA GLY A 72 -0.03 11.61 20.14
C GLY A 72 0.45 12.00 18.74
N ALA A 73 1.74 11.81 18.45
CA ALA A 73 2.28 12.02 17.11
C ALA A 73 1.67 11.02 16.10
N CYS A 74 1.54 9.74 16.46
CA CYS A 74 0.91 8.73 15.62
C CYS A 74 -0.58 9.05 15.33
N ALA A 75 -1.31 9.62 16.28
CA ALA A 75 -2.70 10.04 16.10
C ALA A 75 -2.85 11.12 15.02
N LYS A 76 -1.93 12.09 14.94
CA LYS A 76 -1.92 13.10 13.87
C LYS A 76 -1.67 12.47 12.48
N LEU A 77 -0.98 11.34 12.42
CA LEU A 77 -0.59 10.64 11.18
C LEU A 77 -1.66 9.68 10.63
N VAL A 78 -2.70 9.37 11.42
CA VAL A 78 -3.83 8.50 11.03
C VAL A 78 -4.52 8.95 9.73
N LYS A 79 -4.55 10.27 9.48
CA LYS A 79 -5.14 10.87 8.28
C LYS A 79 -4.37 10.55 6.99
N ILE A 80 -3.15 10.04 7.09
CA ILE A 80 -2.33 9.68 5.94
C ILE A 80 -2.80 8.31 5.42
N LEU A 81 -3.14 8.25 4.12
CA LEU A 81 -3.50 6.98 3.48
C LEU A 81 -2.35 5.98 3.60
N ARG A 82 -2.70 4.71 3.88
CA ARG A 82 -1.75 3.61 4.13
C ARG A 82 -0.67 3.45 3.05
N VAL A 83 -1.01 3.70 1.78
CA VAL A 83 -0.08 3.61 0.64
C VAL A 83 1.09 4.59 0.76
N PHE A 84 0.86 5.75 1.38
CA PHE A 84 1.86 6.80 1.56
C PHE A 84 2.51 6.78 2.95
N LEU A 85 1.98 6.00 3.89
CA LEU A 85 2.41 6.01 5.30
C LEU A 85 3.90 5.68 5.45
N LYS A 86 4.36 4.62 4.78
CA LYS A 86 5.79 4.21 4.83
C LYS A 86 6.71 5.34 4.36
N MET A 87 6.41 5.93 3.21
CA MET A 87 7.20 7.02 2.64
C MET A 87 7.22 8.24 3.57
N ALA A 88 6.08 8.62 4.14
CA ALA A 88 5.98 9.74 5.07
C ALA A 88 6.79 9.51 6.34
N LEU A 89 6.69 8.31 6.95
CA LEU A 89 7.44 7.96 8.15
C LEU A 89 8.95 7.93 7.91
N THR A 90 9.41 7.35 6.80
CA THR A 90 10.84 7.33 6.46
C THR A 90 11.40 8.74 6.29
N GLN A 91 10.64 9.64 5.65
CA GLN A 91 11.06 11.05 5.55
C GLN A 91 11.16 11.73 6.91
N MET A 92 10.17 11.51 7.80
CA MET A 92 10.19 12.09 9.14
C MET A 92 11.38 11.59 9.97
N VAL A 93 11.68 10.30 9.90
CA VAL A 93 12.84 9.70 10.58
C VAL A 93 14.15 10.27 10.04
N ASN A 94 14.29 10.47 8.73
CA ASN A 94 15.51 11.06 8.17
C ASN A 94 15.73 12.50 8.66
N ILE A 95 14.68 13.32 8.67
CA ILE A 95 14.76 14.71 9.18
C ILE A 95 15.05 14.71 10.69
N ALA A 96 14.41 13.81 11.45
CA ALA A 96 14.66 13.68 12.88
C ALA A 96 16.13 13.28 13.15
N ARG A 97 16.71 12.40 12.33
CA ARG A 97 18.13 12.03 12.41
C ARG A 97 19.05 13.22 12.15
N GLU A 98 18.73 14.06 11.16
CA GLU A 98 19.49 15.28 10.88
C GLU A 98 19.42 16.30 12.04
N GLU A 99 18.28 16.37 12.73
CA GLU A 99 18.09 17.24 13.89
C GLU A 99 18.54 16.60 15.22
N ASN A 100 19.05 15.37 15.20
CA ASN A 100 19.39 14.58 16.40
C ASN A 100 18.22 14.39 17.38
N ILE A 101 17.00 14.27 16.85
CA ILE A 101 15.78 14.00 17.62
C ILE A 101 15.54 12.48 17.64
N THR A 102 15.56 11.89 18.83
CA THR A 102 15.31 10.45 19.04
C THR A 102 13.85 10.13 19.38
N LEU A 103 13.09 11.11 19.89
CA LEU A 103 11.69 10.97 20.26
C LEU A 103 10.85 12.02 19.53
N ILE A 104 9.99 11.58 18.60
CA ILE A 104 9.09 12.43 17.84
C ILE A 104 7.77 12.56 18.62
N ASP A 105 7.64 13.69 19.32
CA ASP A 105 6.41 14.14 19.94
C ASP A 105 5.56 14.99 18.98
N GLU A 106 4.42 15.47 19.45
CA GLU A 106 3.52 16.29 18.64
C GLU A 106 4.14 17.61 18.19
N ALA A 107 5.06 18.19 18.97
CA ALA A 107 5.72 19.45 18.69
C ALA A 107 6.87 19.27 17.67
N ALA A 108 7.70 18.24 17.85
CA ALA A 108 8.71 17.84 16.89
C ALA A 108 8.09 17.49 15.53
N LEU A 109 6.92 16.84 15.53
CA LEU A 109 6.20 16.54 14.31
C LEU A 109 5.81 17.82 13.53
N ASP A 110 5.41 18.88 14.24
CA ASP A 110 5.03 20.16 13.61
C ASP A 110 6.28 20.86 13.03
N ILE A 111 7.42 20.84 13.74
CA ILE A 111 8.71 21.35 13.24
C ILE A 111 9.16 20.61 11.96
N ILE A 112 9.10 19.28 11.99
CA ILE A 112 9.46 18.41 10.85
C ILE A 112 8.53 18.69 9.65
N ASN A 113 7.23 18.83 9.88
CA ASN A 113 6.26 19.13 8.83
C ASN A 113 6.49 20.52 8.21
N ASP A 114 6.87 21.51 9.00
CA ASP A 114 7.19 22.84 8.52
C ASP A 114 8.46 22.87 7.66
N LYS A 115 9.51 22.12 8.05
CA LYS A 115 10.69 21.91 7.20
C LYS A 115 10.31 21.24 5.88
N ARG A 116 9.52 20.16 5.93
CA ARG A 116 9.06 19.46 4.73
C ARG A 116 8.24 20.36 3.79
N ARG A 117 7.45 21.31 4.32
CA ARG A 117 6.73 22.31 3.52
C ARG A 117 7.65 23.33 2.87
N LYS A 118 8.72 23.74 3.57
CA LYS A 118 9.72 24.69 3.04
C LYS A 118 10.53 24.07 1.92
N GLU A 119 10.94 22.81 2.04
CA GLU A 119 11.67 22.09 0.99
C GLU A 119 10.85 21.89 -0.28
N LYS A 120 9.54 21.65 -0.17
CA LYS A 120 8.64 21.55 -1.33
C LYS A 120 8.39 22.87 -2.09
N LYS A 121 8.71 24.02 -1.47
CA LYS A 121 8.56 25.35 -2.10
C LYS A 121 9.81 25.78 -2.88
N LYS A 122 10.90 25.03 -2.77
CA LYS A 122 12.12 25.20 -3.56
C LYS A 122 12.05 24.33 -4.81
#